data_AF-A0A0W0VFM0-F1
#
_entry.id   AF-A0A0W0VFM0-F1
#
_cell.length_a   1.000
_cell.length_b   1.000
_cell.length_c   1.000
_cell.angle_alpha   90.00
_cell.angle_beta   90.00
_cell.angle_gamma   90.00
#
_symmetry.space_group_name_H-M   'P 1'
#
loop_
_entity.id
_entity.type
_entity.pdbx_description
1 polymer ?
#
loop_
_entity_poly.entity_id
_entity_poly.type
_entity_poly.pdbx_seq_one_letter_code
_entity_poly.pdbx_strand_id
1 'polypeptide(L)'
;MASFWQYNAPHRFSYTRNPDSKGKAQVLSDWNRLLGESGNAQIFIRVKEEGQEKERSLGQLRGGKPFANVEELQDFFSTVLFSEVSDDTTRMKLVEEALLIFHQGGLPFASHHCLTTYSDQYGKTNVRFSSEQVKTTFIPTKDGVLIKEENTYSQLVVKRMCRGTQKITTDKPDDYYAKTSSEVLFCVKDNETRAEIKEFLIDCPNRYAAEAIDSRGFVELLQHIIEKLLQAIRPKQDDQLSAGGGCKL
;
A
#
# COMPACT_ATOMS: atom_id res chain seq x y z
N MET A 1 10.47 18.69 -16.25
CA MET A 1 11.07 19.17 -14.98
C MET A 1 10.50 18.31 -13.88
N ALA A 2 11.30 17.41 -13.30
CA ALA A 2 10.88 16.51 -12.23
C ALA A 2 10.97 17.23 -10.88
N SER A 3 9.86 17.28 -10.13
CA SER A 3 9.76 18.02 -8.88
C SER A 3 9.86 17.06 -7.69
N PHE A 4 10.85 17.30 -6.84
CA PHE A 4 11.22 16.59 -5.61
C PHE A 4 10.12 16.56 -4.54
N TRP A 5 9.37 15.47 -4.40
CA TRP A 5 8.49 15.22 -3.24
C TRP A 5 8.47 13.76 -2.78
N GLN A 6 9.58 13.03 -2.97
CA GLN A 6 9.72 11.66 -2.48
C GLN A 6 10.10 11.67 -0.99
N TYR A 7 9.20 11.22 -0.10
CA TYR A 7 9.52 11.08 1.34
C TYR A 7 8.98 9.76 1.92
N ASN A 8 9.82 9.13 2.76
CA ASN A 8 9.48 7.89 3.45
C ASN A 8 8.68 8.19 4.74
N ALA A 9 7.42 7.76 4.82
CA ALA A 9 6.47 8.12 5.90
C ALA A 9 5.76 6.92 6.57
N PRO A 10 6.51 5.91 7.06
CA PRO A 10 5.92 4.68 7.60
C PRO A 10 5.10 4.94 8.88
N HIS A 11 5.38 6.02 9.60
CA HIS A 11 4.70 6.42 10.85
C HIS A 11 3.33 7.07 10.64
N ARG A 12 2.94 7.39 9.41
CA ARG A 12 1.66 8.07 9.11
C ARG A 12 0.52 7.10 8.81
N PHE A 13 0.82 5.84 8.57
CA PHE A 13 -0.15 4.84 8.13
C PHE A 13 -0.20 3.75 9.19
N SER A 14 -1.16 3.87 10.12
CA SER A 14 -1.52 2.79 11.04
C SER A 14 -2.76 2.09 10.50
N TYR A 15 -2.65 0.81 10.19
CA TYR A 15 -3.83 -0.02 9.91
C TYR A 15 -4.51 -0.36 11.24
N THR A 16 -5.67 0.23 11.50
CA THR A 16 -6.56 -0.19 12.59
C THR A 16 -7.59 -1.15 12.01
N ARG A 17 -7.61 -2.38 12.54
CA ARG A 17 -8.63 -3.40 12.21
C ARG A 17 -10.01 -2.77 12.34
N ASN A 18 -10.77 -2.71 11.25
CA ASN A 18 -12.14 -2.22 11.30
C ASN A 18 -13.02 -3.27 12.00
N PRO A 19 -13.58 -3.00 13.19
CA PRO A 19 -14.41 -3.96 13.92
C PRO A 19 -15.71 -4.31 13.17
N ASP A 20 -16.14 -3.48 12.21
CA ASP A 20 -17.34 -3.67 11.39
C ASP A 20 -17.07 -4.31 10.02
N SER A 21 -15.88 -4.90 9.81
CA SER A 21 -15.60 -5.62 8.57
C SER A 21 -16.67 -6.70 8.37
N LYS A 22 -17.30 -6.75 7.19
CA LYS A 22 -18.34 -7.74 6.83
C LYS A 22 -17.81 -9.20 6.76
N GLY A 23 -16.65 -9.47 7.36
CA GLY A 23 -16.04 -10.80 7.53
C GLY A 23 -15.47 -11.39 6.24
N LYS A 24 -15.12 -12.68 6.31
CA LYS A 24 -14.51 -13.47 5.22
C LYS A 24 -15.30 -13.42 3.90
N ALA A 25 -16.62 -13.22 3.97
CA ALA A 25 -17.49 -13.09 2.80
C ALA A 25 -17.18 -11.84 1.96
N GLN A 26 -16.77 -10.73 2.59
CA GLN A 26 -16.35 -9.53 1.87
C GLN A 26 -15.03 -9.76 1.14
N VAL A 27 -14.05 -10.41 1.80
CA VAL A 27 -12.77 -10.76 1.17
C VAL A 27 -13.03 -11.64 -0.06
N LEU A 28 -13.88 -12.65 0.06
CA LEU A 28 -14.28 -13.48 -1.09
C LEU A 28 -14.89 -12.65 -2.24
N SER A 29 -15.86 -11.79 -1.93
CA SER A 29 -16.49 -10.92 -2.93
C SER A 29 -15.48 -10.00 -3.61
N ASP A 30 -14.56 -9.42 -2.85
CA ASP A 30 -13.55 -8.49 -3.35
C ASP A 30 -12.52 -9.17 -4.24
N TRP A 31 -12.04 -10.34 -3.84
CA TRP A 31 -11.11 -11.14 -4.66
C TRP A 31 -11.78 -11.62 -5.95
N ASN A 32 -13.06 -11.99 -5.89
CA ASN A 32 -13.83 -12.32 -7.09
C ASN A 32 -14.04 -11.11 -8.01
N ARG A 33 -14.26 -9.90 -7.46
CA ARG A 33 -14.32 -8.66 -8.25
C ARG A 33 -13.01 -8.42 -9.00
N LEU A 34 -11.87 -8.61 -8.32
CA LEU A 34 -10.53 -8.34 -8.85
C LEU A 34 -10.06 -9.37 -9.90
N LEU A 35 -10.73 -10.51 -10.05
CA LEU A 35 -10.43 -11.49 -11.10
C LEU A 35 -10.71 -10.96 -12.51
N GLY A 36 -11.74 -10.15 -12.66
CA GLY A 36 -12.21 -9.63 -13.95
C GLY A 36 -11.69 -8.24 -14.29
N GLU A 37 -10.98 -7.58 -13.39
CA GLU A 37 -10.57 -6.18 -13.58
C GLU A 37 -9.32 -6.07 -14.44
N SER A 38 -9.53 -5.63 -15.68
CA SER A 38 -8.48 -5.07 -16.52
C SER A 38 -8.50 -3.55 -16.38
N GLY A 39 -7.49 -2.98 -15.71
CA GLY A 39 -7.23 -1.53 -15.74
C GLY A 39 -7.04 -0.88 -14.38
N ASN A 40 -8.12 -0.60 -13.65
CA ASN A 40 -8.07 0.31 -12.50
C ASN A 40 -7.55 -0.32 -11.21
N ALA A 41 -7.74 -1.62 -11.00
CA ALA A 41 -7.13 -2.35 -9.89
C ALA A 41 -6.68 -3.73 -10.38
N GLN A 42 -5.42 -4.07 -10.14
CA GLN A 42 -4.82 -5.31 -10.62
C GLN A 42 -4.07 -6.00 -9.50
N ILE A 43 -4.36 -7.29 -9.30
CA ILE A 43 -3.58 -8.16 -8.42
C ILE A 43 -2.65 -9.03 -9.26
N PHE A 44 -1.38 -8.98 -8.90
CA PHE A 44 -0.32 -9.87 -9.37
C PHE A 44 0.24 -10.68 -8.21
N ILE A 45 0.68 -11.89 -8.50
CA ILE A 45 1.34 -12.77 -7.53
C ILE A 45 2.58 -13.33 -8.19
N ARG A 46 3.72 -13.24 -7.48
CA ARG A 46 4.96 -13.87 -7.90
C ARG A 46 4.96 -15.32 -7.47
N VAL A 47 5.00 -16.23 -8.45
CA VAL A 47 4.99 -17.67 -8.23
C VAL A 47 6.26 -18.29 -8.78
N LYS A 48 6.69 -19.42 -8.20
CA LYS A 48 7.76 -20.24 -8.76
C LYS A 48 7.16 -21.27 -9.72
N GLU A 49 7.50 -21.16 -11.00
CA GLU A 49 7.14 -22.13 -12.04
C GLU A 49 8.42 -22.64 -12.67
N GLU A 50 8.60 -23.97 -12.75
CA GLU A 50 9.76 -24.59 -13.40
C GLU A 50 11.12 -24.10 -12.84
N GLY A 51 11.16 -23.74 -11.56
CA GLY A 51 12.35 -23.21 -10.90
C GLY A 51 12.65 -21.73 -11.18
N GLN A 52 11.77 -21.01 -11.88
CA GLN A 52 11.88 -19.57 -12.14
C GLN A 52 10.74 -18.79 -11.49
N GLU A 53 11.04 -17.59 -10.98
CA GLU A 53 10.02 -16.67 -10.49
C GLU A 53 9.31 -15.98 -11.67
N LYS A 54 7.98 -16.06 -11.70
CA LYS A 54 7.13 -15.39 -12.69
C LYS A 54 6.03 -14.61 -11.98
N GLU A 55 5.75 -13.40 -12.48
CA GLU A 55 4.63 -12.59 -12.05
C GLU A 55 3.39 -12.94 -12.89
N ARG A 56 2.30 -13.36 -12.23
CA ARG A 56 1.04 -13.75 -12.88
C ARG A 56 -0.11 -12.94 -12.31
N SER A 57 -1.06 -12.53 -13.14
CA SER A 57 -2.27 -11.89 -12.63
C SER A 57 -3.16 -12.90 -11.90
N LEU A 58 -4.00 -12.42 -10.97
CA LEU A 58 -4.96 -13.27 -10.26
C LEU A 58 -5.87 -14.04 -11.24
N GLY A 59 -6.33 -13.36 -12.31
CA GLY A 59 -7.11 -13.97 -13.38
C GLY A 59 -6.36 -15.08 -14.11
N GLN A 60 -5.06 -14.93 -14.38
CA GLN A 60 -4.25 -15.97 -15.01
C GLN A 60 -4.05 -17.20 -14.11
N LEU A 61 -3.83 -17.00 -12.81
CA LEU A 61 -3.65 -18.09 -11.85
C LEU A 61 -4.93 -18.89 -11.63
N ARG A 62 -6.08 -18.24 -11.76
CA ARG A 62 -7.40 -18.85 -11.60
C ARG A 62 -8.05 -19.27 -12.92
N GLY A 63 -7.38 -19.07 -14.06
CA GLY A 63 -7.97 -19.31 -15.38
C GLY A 63 -9.29 -18.54 -15.61
N GLY A 64 -9.43 -17.36 -14.98
CA GLY A 64 -10.64 -16.55 -14.98
C GLY A 64 -11.79 -17.09 -14.12
N LYS A 65 -11.61 -18.19 -13.38
CA LYS A 65 -12.65 -18.81 -12.56
C LYS A 65 -12.79 -18.13 -11.19
N PRO A 66 -13.99 -17.64 -10.82
CA PRO A 66 -14.23 -17.14 -9.46
C PRO A 66 -14.04 -18.24 -8.41
N PHE A 67 -13.69 -17.83 -7.20
CA PHE A 67 -13.75 -18.65 -6.01
C PHE A 67 -15.22 -18.92 -5.67
N ALA A 68 -15.57 -20.19 -5.50
CA ALA A 68 -16.93 -20.63 -5.21
C ALA A 68 -17.35 -20.32 -3.77
N ASN A 69 -16.41 -20.42 -2.82
CA ASN A 69 -16.64 -20.25 -1.40
C ASN A 69 -15.35 -19.79 -0.68
N VAL A 70 -15.45 -19.57 0.63
CA VAL A 70 -14.33 -19.12 1.46
C VAL A 70 -13.26 -20.20 1.58
N GLU A 71 -13.66 -21.47 1.58
CA GLU A 71 -12.75 -22.62 1.66
C GLU A 71 -11.81 -22.68 0.43
N GLU A 72 -12.34 -22.46 -0.78
CA GLU A 72 -11.52 -22.41 -1.99
C GLU A 72 -10.55 -21.22 -1.99
N LEU A 73 -10.97 -20.08 -1.42
CA LEU A 73 -10.09 -18.92 -1.25
C LEU A 73 -9.02 -19.18 -0.18
N GLN A 74 -9.38 -19.84 0.91
CA GLN A 74 -8.48 -20.26 1.98
C GLN A 74 -7.39 -21.18 1.44
N ASP A 75 -7.77 -22.18 0.65
CA ASP A 75 -6.85 -23.09 -0.02
C ASP A 75 -5.91 -22.35 -0.96
N PHE A 76 -6.43 -21.39 -1.73
CA PHE A 76 -5.62 -20.55 -2.60
C PHE A 76 -4.61 -19.70 -1.82
N PHE A 77 -5.00 -19.07 -0.71
CA PHE A 77 -4.06 -18.33 0.14
C PHE A 77 -2.96 -19.23 0.68
N SER A 78 -3.32 -20.41 1.20
CA SER A 78 -2.36 -21.37 1.75
C SER A 78 -1.37 -21.88 0.69
N THR A 79 -1.88 -22.26 -0.49
CA THR A 79 -1.09 -22.93 -1.54
C THR A 79 -0.36 -21.97 -2.48
N VAL A 80 -0.77 -20.71 -2.55
CA VAL A 80 -0.20 -19.72 -3.48
C VAL A 80 0.44 -18.55 -2.75
N LEU A 81 -0.29 -17.85 -1.88
CA LEU A 81 0.24 -16.64 -1.21
C LEU A 81 1.26 -16.96 -0.12
N PHE A 82 1.01 -18.03 0.63
CA PHE A 82 1.84 -18.47 1.75
C PHE A 82 2.58 -19.79 1.45
N SER A 83 2.78 -20.10 0.16
CA SER A 83 3.38 -21.35 -0.30
C SER A 83 4.81 -21.58 0.20
N GLU A 84 5.54 -20.50 0.51
CA GLU A 84 6.92 -20.54 0.97
C GLU A 84 7.03 -20.65 2.51
N VAL A 85 5.90 -20.53 3.24
CA VAL A 85 5.85 -20.70 4.70
C VAL A 85 5.82 -22.19 5.03
N SER A 86 6.93 -22.70 5.57
CA SER A 86 7.11 -24.13 5.83
C SER A 86 6.35 -24.65 7.05
N ASP A 87 6.12 -23.80 8.06
CA ASP A 87 5.38 -24.19 9.26
C ASP A 87 3.87 -24.10 9.02
N ASP A 88 3.19 -25.24 9.08
CA ASP A 88 1.75 -25.35 8.82
C ASP A 88 0.91 -24.52 9.79
N THR A 89 1.30 -24.45 11.06
CA THR A 89 0.57 -23.68 12.09
C THR A 89 0.63 -22.19 11.76
N THR A 90 1.82 -21.67 11.46
CA THR A 90 2.07 -20.29 11.04
C THR A 90 1.36 -19.98 9.73
N ARG A 91 1.44 -20.88 8.74
CA ARG A 91 0.76 -20.72 7.46
C ARG A 91 -0.75 -20.59 7.64
N MET A 92 -1.37 -21.49 8.40
CA MET A 92 -2.82 -21.43 8.64
C MET A 92 -3.23 -20.19 9.43
N LYS A 93 -2.42 -19.74 10.39
CA LYS A 93 -2.66 -18.48 11.12
C LYS A 93 -2.62 -17.26 10.20
N LEU A 94 -1.64 -17.19 9.30
CA LEU A 94 -1.55 -16.13 8.30
C LEU A 94 -2.74 -16.15 7.34
N VAL A 95 -3.16 -17.34 6.90
CA VAL A 95 -4.34 -17.52 6.03
C VAL A 95 -5.62 -17.03 6.71
N GLU A 96 -5.85 -17.42 7.96
CA GLU A 96 -7.03 -17.01 8.73
C GLU A 96 -7.10 -15.49 8.91
N GLU A 97 -5.97 -14.85 9.23
CA GLU A 97 -5.90 -13.40 9.36
C GLU A 97 -6.04 -12.69 8.00
N ALA A 98 -5.43 -13.23 6.93
CA ALA A 98 -5.59 -12.71 5.58
C ALA A 98 -7.06 -12.71 5.12
N LEU A 99 -7.83 -13.75 5.47
CA LEU A 99 -9.27 -13.81 5.21
C LEU A 99 -10.10 -12.75 5.97
N LEU A 100 -9.49 -12.00 6.89
CA LEU A 100 -10.14 -10.89 7.58
C LEU A 100 -9.68 -9.53 7.04
N ILE A 101 -8.45 -9.43 6.56
CA ILE A 101 -7.83 -8.13 6.27
C ILE A 101 -7.42 -7.92 4.80
N PHE A 102 -7.52 -8.93 3.91
CA PHE A 102 -7.18 -8.79 2.47
C PHE A 102 -8.38 -8.36 1.61
N HIS A 103 -9.23 -7.47 2.11
CA HIS A 103 -10.32 -6.84 1.34
C HIS A 103 -9.87 -5.50 0.73
N GLN A 104 -10.71 -4.84 -0.07
CA GLN A 104 -10.37 -3.62 -0.84
C GLN A 104 -10.15 -2.33 -0.05
N GLY A 105 -10.55 -2.32 1.23
CA GLY A 105 -10.16 -1.28 2.20
C GLY A 105 -9.18 -1.82 3.24
N GLY A 106 -8.60 -2.98 2.95
CA GLY A 106 -7.75 -3.74 3.85
C GLY A 106 -6.26 -3.52 3.57
N LEU A 107 -5.44 -4.41 4.11
CA LEU A 107 -3.99 -4.31 4.03
C LEU A 107 -3.43 -4.19 2.60
N PRO A 108 -3.93 -4.93 1.58
CA PRO A 108 -3.36 -4.89 0.24
C PRO A 108 -3.58 -3.57 -0.53
N PHE A 109 -4.43 -2.70 0.01
CA PHE A 109 -4.84 -1.42 -0.57
C PHE A 109 -4.75 -0.28 0.46
N ALA A 110 -3.91 -0.47 1.49
CA ALA A 110 -3.89 0.37 2.67
C ALA A 110 -3.46 1.81 2.35
N SER A 111 -2.49 1.99 1.45
CA SER A 111 -2.05 3.35 1.10
C SER A 111 -3.13 4.12 0.35
N HIS A 112 -3.81 3.47 -0.61
CA HIS A 112 -4.97 4.04 -1.27
C HIS A 112 -6.07 4.44 -0.27
N HIS A 113 -6.47 3.51 0.60
CA HIS A 113 -7.57 3.73 1.55
C HIS A 113 -7.29 4.88 2.52
N CYS A 114 -6.04 5.00 2.98
CA CYS A 114 -5.63 6.08 3.86
C CYS A 114 -5.65 7.45 3.15
N LEU A 115 -5.24 7.52 1.86
CA LEU A 115 -5.29 8.77 1.09
C LEU A 115 -6.73 9.25 0.85
N THR A 116 -7.64 8.34 0.48
CA THR A 116 -9.04 8.67 0.22
C THR A 116 -9.75 9.11 1.49
N THR A 117 -9.59 8.38 2.59
CA THR A 117 -10.21 8.71 3.89
C THR A 117 -9.72 10.03 4.47
N TYR A 118 -8.41 10.33 4.34
CA TYR A 118 -7.84 11.58 4.82
C TYR A 118 -8.45 12.81 4.12
N SER A 119 -8.66 12.70 2.80
CA SER A 119 -9.26 13.76 1.99
C SER A 119 -10.70 14.09 2.39
N ASP A 120 -11.48 13.09 2.82
CA ASP A 120 -12.88 13.24 3.20
C ASP A 120 -13.06 13.82 4.62
N GLN A 121 -12.14 13.53 5.56
CA GLN A 121 -12.27 13.94 6.97
C GLN A 121 -11.78 15.36 7.29
N TYR A 122 -10.83 15.91 6.53
CA TYR A 122 -10.14 17.16 6.89
C TYR A 122 -10.31 18.32 5.88
N GLY A 123 -11.21 18.18 4.91
CA GLY A 123 -11.31 19.08 3.75
C GLY A 123 -11.91 20.48 3.98
N LYS A 124 -11.06 21.49 4.22
CA LYS A 124 -11.33 22.88 3.75
C LYS A 124 -11.23 23.01 2.22
N THR A 125 -10.61 22.01 1.58
CA THR A 125 -10.49 21.85 0.12
C THR A 125 -10.81 20.39 -0.20
N ASN A 126 -11.90 20.14 -0.93
CA ASN A 126 -12.30 18.79 -1.30
C ASN A 126 -11.47 18.36 -2.51
N VAL A 127 -10.30 17.77 -2.26
CA VAL A 127 -9.41 17.24 -3.29
C VAL A 127 -9.73 15.76 -3.48
N ARG A 128 -10.20 15.37 -4.67
CA ARG A 128 -10.48 13.97 -5.02
C ARG A 128 -9.52 13.49 -6.10
N PHE A 129 -8.89 12.35 -5.84
CA PHE A 129 -8.15 11.63 -6.87
C PHE A 129 -9.14 10.83 -7.71
N SER A 130 -9.06 10.96 -9.03
CA SER A 130 -9.94 10.25 -9.98
C SER A 130 -9.09 9.56 -11.05
N SER A 131 -9.62 8.52 -11.69
CA SER A 131 -8.88 7.69 -12.66
C SER A 131 -7.61 7.10 -12.05
N GLU A 132 -7.80 6.39 -10.94
CA GLU A 132 -6.73 5.70 -10.23
C GLU A 132 -6.42 4.36 -10.89
N GLN A 133 -5.13 4.07 -10.94
CA GLN A 133 -4.61 2.76 -11.28
C GLN A 133 -3.89 2.21 -10.05
N VAL A 134 -4.41 1.11 -9.52
CA VAL A 134 -3.86 0.37 -8.40
C VAL A 134 -3.24 -0.92 -8.90
N LYS A 135 -1.96 -1.15 -8.61
CA LYS A 135 -1.28 -2.41 -8.84
C LYS A 135 -0.82 -2.96 -7.50
N THR A 136 -1.32 -4.13 -7.12
CA THR A 136 -0.87 -4.84 -5.93
C THR A 136 -0.17 -6.13 -6.34
N THR A 137 1.06 -6.32 -5.88
CA THR A 137 1.87 -7.52 -6.14
C THR A 137 2.15 -8.24 -4.83
N PHE A 138 1.76 -9.50 -4.75
CA PHE A 138 2.10 -10.38 -3.64
C PHE A 138 3.34 -11.20 -3.98
N ILE A 139 4.28 -11.25 -3.05
CA ILE A 139 5.52 -12.01 -3.17
C ILE A 139 5.57 -12.97 -1.97
N PRO A 140 5.28 -14.27 -2.17
CA PRO A 140 5.44 -15.29 -1.14
C PRO A 140 6.87 -15.31 -0.61
N THR A 141 7.02 -15.42 0.70
CA THR A 141 8.32 -15.49 1.38
C THR A 141 8.28 -16.56 2.47
N LYS A 142 9.45 -16.94 2.98
CA LYS A 142 9.53 -17.91 4.08
C LYS A 142 8.86 -17.42 5.37
N ASP A 143 8.85 -16.11 5.57
CA ASP A 143 8.35 -15.47 6.80
C ASP A 143 6.88 -15.04 6.69
N GLY A 144 6.26 -15.17 5.51
CA GLY A 144 4.90 -14.71 5.24
C GLY A 144 4.74 -14.24 3.80
N VAL A 145 4.09 -13.09 3.58
CA VAL A 145 3.92 -12.51 2.23
C VAL A 145 4.32 -11.03 2.23
N LEU A 146 5.18 -10.66 1.28
CA LEU A 146 5.50 -9.27 1.00
C LEU A 146 4.47 -8.73 0.01
N ILE A 147 3.79 -7.65 0.41
CA ILE A 147 2.77 -6.98 -0.37
C ILE A 147 3.38 -5.68 -0.89
N LYS A 148 3.42 -5.53 -2.21
CA LYS A 148 3.81 -4.28 -2.87
C LYS A 148 2.58 -3.63 -3.46
N GLU A 149 2.28 -2.40 -3.09
CA GLU A 149 1.15 -1.63 -3.62
C GLU A 149 1.70 -0.40 -4.36
N GLU A 150 1.32 -0.22 -5.61
CA GLU A 150 1.66 0.93 -6.44
C GLU A 150 0.36 1.60 -6.92
N ASN A 151 0.16 2.86 -6.56
CA ASN A 151 -0.99 3.65 -7.00
C ASN A 151 -0.52 4.81 -7.88
N THR A 152 -1.22 5.03 -9.00
CA THR A 152 -1.01 6.20 -9.86
C THR A 152 -2.29 7.00 -10.00
N TYR A 153 -2.21 8.30 -9.71
CA TYR A 153 -3.33 9.24 -9.76
C TYR A 153 -3.15 10.22 -10.92
N SER A 154 -3.87 9.97 -12.02
CA SER A 154 -3.76 10.75 -13.27
C SER A 154 -4.69 11.97 -13.33
N GLN A 155 -5.71 12.05 -12.47
CA GLN A 155 -6.63 13.20 -12.42
C GLN A 155 -6.85 13.70 -10.99
N LEU A 156 -6.86 15.03 -10.82
CA LEU A 156 -7.10 15.71 -9.57
C LEU A 156 -8.34 16.61 -9.67
N VAL A 157 -9.33 16.43 -8.80
CA VAL A 157 -10.48 17.34 -8.71
C VAL A 157 -10.34 18.18 -7.46
N VAL A 158 -10.19 19.50 -7.61
CA VAL A 158 -10.07 20.44 -6.50
C VAL A 158 -11.37 21.23 -6.37
N LYS A 159 -12.17 20.94 -5.35
CA LYS A 159 -13.39 21.71 -5.05
C LYS A 159 -13.12 22.72 -3.94
N ARG A 160 -13.17 24.01 -4.29
CA ARG A 160 -13.02 25.14 -3.35
C ARG A 160 -14.39 25.70 -3.02
N MET A 161 -14.74 25.78 -1.73
CA MET A 161 -16.08 26.17 -1.27
C MET A 161 -16.59 27.49 -1.89
N CYS A 162 -15.70 28.45 -2.17
CA CYS A 162 -16.07 29.78 -2.66
C CYS A 162 -15.84 30.00 -4.17
N ARG A 163 -15.31 29.03 -4.92
CA ARG A 163 -14.94 29.20 -6.35
C ARG A 163 -15.44 28.09 -7.28
N GLY A 164 -16.30 27.19 -6.79
CA GLY A 164 -16.80 26.05 -7.57
C GLY A 164 -15.82 24.87 -7.62
N THR A 165 -16.19 23.85 -8.40
CA THR A 165 -15.37 22.64 -8.62
C THR A 165 -14.42 22.89 -9.79
N GLN A 166 -13.11 22.86 -9.54
CA GLN A 166 -12.10 22.91 -10.59
C GLN A 166 -11.54 21.50 -10.81
N LYS A 167 -11.83 20.89 -11.96
CA LYS A 167 -11.17 19.65 -12.38
C LYS A 167 -9.82 20.03 -13.01
N ILE A 168 -8.75 19.42 -12.52
CA ILE A 168 -7.40 19.57 -13.07
C ILE A 168 -7.01 18.20 -13.63
N THR A 169 -7.02 18.06 -14.95
CA THR A 169 -6.58 16.86 -15.67
C THR A 169 -5.17 17.06 -16.18
N THR A 170 -4.36 16.00 -16.25
CA THR A 170 -3.08 16.09 -16.96
C THR A 170 -3.37 16.15 -18.46
N ASP A 171 -2.69 17.04 -19.19
CA ASP A 171 -2.84 17.15 -20.65
C ASP A 171 -2.00 16.10 -21.39
N LYS A 172 -1.17 15.33 -20.67
CA LYS A 172 -0.27 14.31 -21.23
C LYS A 172 -0.61 12.92 -20.68
N PRO A 173 -0.55 11.88 -21.54
CA PRO A 173 -0.90 10.51 -21.18
C PRO A 173 0.01 9.89 -20.10
N ASP A 174 1.25 10.38 -19.95
CA ASP A 174 2.22 9.86 -18.97
C ASP A 174 2.38 10.75 -17.72
N ASP A 175 1.69 11.89 -17.66
CA ASP A 175 1.74 12.79 -16.50
C ASP A 175 0.80 12.28 -15.39
N TYR A 176 1.29 12.29 -14.15
CA TYR A 176 0.54 11.95 -12.93
C TYR A 176 0.57 13.11 -11.94
N TYR A 177 -0.44 13.20 -11.07
CA TYR A 177 -0.52 14.19 -9.99
C TYR A 177 0.09 13.69 -8.69
N ALA A 178 -0.09 12.40 -8.43
CA ALA A 178 0.49 11.70 -7.30
C ALA A 178 0.74 10.23 -7.66
N LYS A 179 1.74 9.63 -7.04
CA LYS A 179 1.99 8.20 -7.00
C LYS A 179 2.29 7.78 -5.57
N THR A 180 1.85 6.60 -5.17
CA THR A 180 2.31 5.97 -3.94
C THR A 180 2.88 4.60 -4.22
N SER A 181 3.91 4.24 -3.49
CA SER A 181 4.48 2.90 -3.48
C SER A 181 4.61 2.45 -2.03
N SER A 182 4.11 1.27 -1.69
CA SER A 182 4.28 0.69 -0.37
C SER A 182 4.80 -0.73 -0.45
N GLU A 183 5.67 -1.09 0.49
CA GLU A 183 6.10 -2.47 0.72
C GLU A 183 5.79 -2.84 2.16
N VAL A 184 4.93 -3.84 2.35
CA VAL A 184 4.49 -4.31 3.66
C VAL A 184 4.70 -5.81 3.76
N LEU A 185 5.49 -6.25 4.74
CA LEU A 185 5.63 -7.65 5.06
C LEU A 185 4.53 -8.05 6.04
N PHE A 186 3.66 -8.97 5.63
CA PHE A 186 2.66 -9.58 6.49
C PHE A 186 3.20 -10.94 6.98
N CYS A 187 3.50 -11.03 8.27
CA CYS A 187 4.22 -12.15 8.88
C CYS A 187 3.72 -12.48 10.29
N VAL A 188 4.24 -13.57 10.87
CA VAL A 188 4.09 -13.88 12.29
C VAL A 188 5.42 -13.65 12.99
N LYS A 189 5.40 -12.88 14.09
CA LYS A 189 6.56 -12.66 14.95
C LYS A 189 6.12 -12.76 16.40
N ASP A 190 6.89 -13.46 17.23
CA ASP A 190 6.56 -13.69 18.65
C ASP A 190 5.15 -14.27 18.86
N ASN A 191 4.73 -15.16 17.95
CA ASN A 191 3.39 -15.74 17.92
C ASN A 191 2.24 -14.71 17.76
N GLU A 192 2.51 -13.55 17.14
CA GLU A 192 1.51 -12.57 16.77
C GLU A 192 1.60 -12.27 15.27
N THR A 193 0.44 -12.16 14.62
CA THR A 193 0.38 -11.73 13.23
C THR A 193 0.62 -10.22 13.16
N ARG A 194 1.53 -9.78 12.30
CA ARG A 194 1.96 -8.39 12.18
C ARG A 194 2.07 -7.97 10.72
N ALA A 195 1.88 -6.68 10.49
CA ALA A 195 2.21 -6.01 9.24
C ALA A 195 3.39 -5.07 9.49
N GLU A 196 4.55 -5.37 8.90
CA GLU A 196 5.76 -4.56 9.00
C GLU A 196 5.93 -3.73 7.72
N ILE A 197 5.77 -2.41 7.82
CA ILE A 197 6.04 -1.50 6.71
C ILE A 197 7.55 -1.46 6.48
N LYS A 198 8.00 -1.94 5.31
CA LYS A 198 9.41 -1.92 4.88
C LYS A 198 9.73 -0.62 4.16
N GLU A 199 8.82 -0.18 3.30
CA GLU A 199 8.96 1.05 2.54
C GLU A 199 7.59 1.68 2.33
N PHE A 200 7.54 3.01 2.34
CA PHE A 200 6.38 3.75 1.94
C PHE A 200 6.80 5.07 1.31
N LEU A 201 6.55 5.22 0.01
CA LEU A 201 6.92 6.38 -0.78
C LEU A 201 5.67 7.06 -1.32
N ILE A 202 5.69 8.38 -1.28
CA ILE A 202 4.73 9.24 -1.95
C ILE A 202 5.53 10.10 -2.91
N ASP A 203 5.09 10.21 -4.16
CA ASP A 203 5.65 11.11 -5.16
C ASP A 203 4.55 12.02 -5.71
N CYS A 204 4.67 13.33 -5.46
CA CYS A 204 3.65 14.32 -5.77
C CYS A 204 4.25 15.49 -6.55
N PRO A 205 4.37 15.41 -7.89
CA PRO A 205 4.89 16.52 -8.69
C PRO A 205 3.98 17.77 -8.63
N ASN A 206 2.72 17.62 -8.24
CA ASN A 206 1.75 18.70 -8.11
C ASN A 206 1.61 19.19 -6.66
N ARG A 207 1.77 20.50 -6.45
CA ARG A 207 1.64 21.14 -5.14
C ARG A 207 0.27 20.94 -4.47
N TYR A 208 -0.83 21.00 -5.21
CA TYR A 208 -2.17 20.82 -4.62
C TYR A 208 -2.42 19.37 -4.21
N ALA A 209 -1.85 18.41 -4.95
CA ALA A 209 -1.85 17.01 -4.53
C ALA A 209 -0.98 16.80 -3.29
N ALA A 210 0.22 17.39 -3.25
CA ALA A 210 1.10 17.33 -2.09
C ALA A 210 0.46 17.93 -0.83
N GLU A 211 -0.17 19.11 -0.93
CA GLU A 211 -0.90 19.75 0.19
C GLU A 211 -2.14 18.96 0.63
N ALA A 212 -2.75 18.16 -0.27
CA ALA A 212 -3.88 17.29 0.09
C ALA A 212 -3.42 16.02 0.83
N ILE A 213 -2.26 15.48 0.44
CA ILE A 213 -1.68 14.25 0.99
C ILE A 213 -0.90 14.53 2.29
N ASP A 214 -0.36 15.74 2.42
CA ASP A 214 0.36 16.20 3.59
C ASP A 214 -0.19 17.57 4.05
N SER A 215 -0.96 17.52 5.13
CA SER A 215 -1.61 18.70 5.73
C SER A 215 -0.68 19.61 6.52
N ARG A 216 0.60 19.25 6.64
CA ARG A 216 1.62 20.14 7.19
C ARG A 216 1.59 21.47 6.43
N GLY A 217 1.77 22.57 7.16
CA GLY A 217 1.90 23.88 6.54
C GLY A 217 3.10 23.90 5.57
N PHE A 218 3.09 24.79 4.56
CA PHE A 218 4.17 24.90 3.56
C PHE A 218 5.58 24.97 4.17
N VAL A 219 5.71 25.62 5.33
CA VAL A 219 6.97 25.75 6.07
C VAL A 219 7.43 24.41 6.67
N GLU A 220 6.52 23.64 7.26
CA GLU A 220 6.78 22.32 7.84
C GLU A 220 7.09 21.28 6.76
N LEU A 221 6.43 21.41 5.60
CA LEU A 221 6.73 20.65 4.39
C LEU A 221 8.15 20.91 3.88
N LEU A 222 8.54 22.19 3.75
CA LEU A 222 9.88 22.59 3.37
C LEU A 222 10.95 22.08 4.34
N GLN A 223 10.68 22.21 5.64
CA GLN A 223 11.59 21.71 6.67
C GLN A 223 11.79 20.19 6.54
N HIS A 224 10.72 19.43 6.33
CA HIS A 224 10.81 17.99 6.14
C HIS A 224 11.60 17.59 4.87
N ILE A 225 11.40 18.30 3.76
CA ILE A 225 12.18 18.07 2.53
C ILE A 225 13.66 18.33 2.79
N ILE A 226 14.00 19.45 3.45
CA ILE A 226 15.38 19.80 3.79
C ILE A 226 15.99 18.71 4.69
N GLU A 227 15.26 18.23 5.70
CA GLU A 227 15.72 17.13 6.55
C GLU A 227 15.98 15.84 5.76
N LYS A 228 15.10 15.47 4.81
CA LYS A 228 15.29 14.30 3.95
C LYS A 228 16.47 14.46 2.98
N LEU A 229 16.65 15.65 2.39
CA LEU A 229 17.82 15.96 1.56
C LEU A 229 19.12 15.88 2.36
N LEU A 230 19.13 16.41 3.59
CA LEU A 230 20.29 16.32 4.48
C LEU A 230 20.59 14.89 4.91
N GLN A 231 19.56 14.05 5.12
CA GLN A 231 19.73 12.61 5.39
C GLN A 231 20.28 11.85 4.18
N ALA A 232 19.89 12.22 2.96
CA ALA A 232 20.36 11.59 1.73
C ALA A 232 21.81 11.98 1.36
N ILE A 233 22.22 13.21 1.70
CA ILE A 233 23.58 13.73 1.43
C ILE A 233 24.57 13.30 2.51
N ARG A 234 24.11 13.02 3.73
CA ARG A 234 24.97 12.46 4.77
C ARG A 234 25.20 10.97 4.50
N PRO A 235 26.45 10.50 4.37
CA PRO A 235 26.71 9.06 4.34
C PRO A 235 26.17 8.45 5.64
N LYS A 236 25.50 7.29 5.52
CA LYS A 236 25.11 6.48 6.68
C LYS A 236 26.36 6.25 7.52
N GLN A 237 26.51 6.97 8.63
CA GLN A 237 27.44 6.54 9.65
C GLN A 237 26.86 5.25 10.19
N ASP A 238 27.62 4.17 10.04
CA ASP A 238 27.31 2.90 10.67
C ASP A 238 27.05 3.14 12.15
N ASP A 239 25.83 2.83 12.61
CA ASP A 239 25.50 2.70 14.02
C ASP A 239 26.20 1.44 14.55
N GLN A 240 27.53 1.50 14.63
CA GLN A 240 28.37 0.69 15.51
C GLN A 240 29.07 1.63 16.49
N LEU A 241 28.33 2.15 17.47
CA LEU A 241 28.91 2.50 18.76
C LEU A 241 27.98 2.01 19.87
N SER A 242 28.20 0.74 20.21
CA SER A 242 28.40 0.25 21.56
C SER A 242 27.74 1.02 22.70
N ALA A 243 26.88 0.31 23.42
CA ALA A 243 26.71 0.45 24.86
C ALA A 243 28.04 0.81 25.56
N GLY A 244 28.03 1.88 26.37
CA GLY A 244 29.14 2.14 27.30
C GLY A 244 29.28 3.60 27.73
N GLY A 245 28.86 3.88 28.97
CA GLY A 245 29.22 5.09 29.74
C GLY A 245 28.25 6.26 29.53
N GLY A 246 27.58 6.84 30.52
CA GLY A 246 27.98 7.00 31.92
C GLY A 246 28.23 8.48 32.21
N CYS A 247 27.40 9.03 33.12
CA CYS A 247 27.58 10.24 33.93
C CYS A 247 27.40 11.66 33.34
N LYS A 248 26.35 12.32 33.87
CA LYS A 248 26.29 13.60 34.62
C LYS A 248 27.12 14.80 34.15
N LEU A 249 26.45 15.94 33.95
CA LEU A 249 26.19 16.95 34.99
C LEU A 249 24.82 17.60 34.78
#